data_AF-A0A8J6NST8-F1
#
_entry.id   AF-A0A8J6NST8-F1
#
_cell.length_a   1.000
_cell.length_b   1.000
_cell.length_c   1.000
_cell.angle_alpha   90.00
_cell.angle_beta   90.00
_cell.angle_gamma   90.00
#
_symmetry.space_group_name_H-M   'P 1'
#
loop_
_entity.id
_entity.type
_entity.pdbx_description
1 polymer ?
#
loop_
_entity_poly.entity_id
_entity_poly.type
_entity_poly.pdbx_seq_one_letter_code
_entity_poly.pdbx_strand_id
1 'polypeptide(L)'
;MCDLFALSAKKDYAVPEFLPIFAVRARKNMDGWGIGFFRKNQALVEKSADRIYYSGHFHDSFQRLARIVKSRIIICHVRFQTSGLLDECHAHPFVLRFGGHTWIFAHNGKAPAIEPYQSRVPLLKKQ
;
A
#
# COMPACT_ATOMS: atom_id res chain seq x y z
N MET A 1 4.51 13.24 -6.45
CA MET A 1 3.20 12.55 -6.58
C MET A 1 3.43 11.11 -6.16
N CYS A 2 2.44 10.44 -5.56
CA CYS A 2 2.58 9.02 -5.24
C CYS A 2 2.62 8.19 -6.52
N ASP A 3 3.02 6.93 -6.39
CA ASP A 3 2.99 5.95 -7.47
C ASP A 3 2.25 4.69 -7.01
N LEU A 4 1.57 4.02 -7.95
CA LEU A 4 0.74 2.86 -7.68
C LEU A 4 1.05 1.71 -8.64
N PHE A 5 1.17 0.52 -8.09
CA PHE A 5 1.29 -0.74 -8.82
C PHE A 5 0.18 -1.67 -8.37
N ALA A 6 -0.45 -2.36 -9.32
CA ALA A 6 -1.46 -3.37 -9.04
C ALA A 6 -1.27 -4.58 -9.95
N LEU A 7 -1.45 -5.77 -9.38
CA LEU A 7 -1.51 -7.04 -10.09
C LEU A 7 -2.87 -7.69 -9.83
N SER A 8 -3.50 -8.18 -10.88
CA SER A 8 -4.68 -9.06 -10.81
C SER A 8 -4.45 -10.28 -11.70
N ALA A 9 -4.54 -11.47 -11.12
CA ALA A 9 -4.20 -12.72 -11.80
C ALA A 9 -5.18 -13.86 -11.48
N LYS A 10 -5.26 -14.83 -12.40
CA LYS A 10 -6.10 -16.04 -12.25
C LYS A 10 -5.59 -16.98 -11.15
N LYS A 11 -4.27 -17.03 -10.94
CA LYS A 11 -3.57 -17.86 -9.96
C LYS A 11 -2.61 -17.01 -9.14
N ASP A 12 -2.16 -17.55 -8.01
CA ASP A 12 -1.16 -16.90 -7.16
C ASP A 12 0.14 -16.66 -7.94
N TYR A 13 0.53 -15.39 -8.07
CA TYR A 13 1.69 -14.97 -8.84
C TYR A 13 2.61 -14.12 -7.96
N ALA A 14 3.92 -14.32 -8.11
CA ALA A 14 4.94 -13.55 -7.40
C ALA A 14 5.54 -12.51 -8.36
N VAL A 15 5.94 -11.36 -7.83
CA VAL A 15 6.45 -10.23 -8.63
C VAL A 15 7.80 -9.71 -8.10
N PRO A 16 8.79 -10.59 -7.86
CA PRO A 16 10.06 -10.21 -7.22
C PRO A 16 10.91 -9.27 -8.09
N GLU A 17 10.70 -9.27 -9.41
CA GLU A 17 11.41 -8.40 -10.35
C GLU A 17 10.65 -7.07 -10.55
N PHE A 18 9.32 -7.12 -10.62
CA PHE A 18 8.51 -5.93 -10.92
C PHE A 18 8.43 -4.95 -9.76
N LEU A 19 8.34 -5.43 -8.51
CA LEU A 19 8.24 -4.55 -7.34
C LEU A 19 9.50 -3.68 -7.14
N PRO A 20 10.73 -4.22 -7.18
CA PRO A 20 11.94 -3.39 -7.14
C PRO A 20 12.04 -2.42 -8.30
N ILE A 21 11.73 -2.85 -9.53
CA ILE A 21 11.74 -1.97 -10.71
C ILE A 21 10.73 -0.83 -10.54
N PHE A 22 9.53 -1.13 -10.04
CA PHE A 22 8.52 -0.13 -9.71
C PHE A 22 9.02 0.85 -8.64
N ALA A 23 9.62 0.35 -7.55
CA ALA A 23 10.16 1.19 -6.48
C ALA A 23 11.29 2.13 -6.95
N VAL A 24 12.15 1.70 -7.89
CA VAL A 24 13.19 2.58 -8.47
C VAL A 24 12.58 3.64 -9.39
N ARG A 25 11.54 3.26 -10.15
CA ARG A 25 10.87 4.18 -11.09
C ARG A 25 10.02 5.22 -10.40
N ALA A 26 9.48 4.90 -9.23
CA ALA A 26 8.84 5.88 -8.37
C ALA A 26 9.89 6.94 -7.99
N ARG A 27 9.71 8.19 -8.43
CA ARG A 27 10.76 9.22 -8.39
C ARG A 27 10.89 9.87 -6.99
N LYS A 28 12.08 10.46 -6.71
CA LYS A 28 12.49 11.36 -5.59
C LYS A 28 11.89 11.12 -4.20
N ASN A 29 12.77 10.85 -3.21
CA ASN A 29 12.54 10.84 -1.75
C ASN A 29 11.11 10.44 -1.35
N MET A 30 10.86 9.14 -1.43
CA MET A 30 9.54 8.55 -1.20
C MET A 30 9.29 8.41 0.31
N ASP A 31 8.34 9.17 0.84
CA ASP A 31 8.03 9.32 2.28
C ASP A 31 7.16 8.18 2.86
N GLY A 32 7.42 6.96 2.39
CA GLY A 32 6.74 5.75 2.82
C GLY A 32 6.35 4.83 1.67
N TRP A 33 5.96 3.61 2.02
CA TRP A 33 5.53 2.58 1.09
C TRP A 33 4.57 1.60 1.75
N GLY A 34 3.87 0.81 0.95
CA GLY A 34 3.13 -0.34 1.45
C GLY A 34 2.77 -1.33 0.37
N ILE A 35 2.66 -2.61 0.76
CA ILE A 35 2.23 -3.71 -0.08
C ILE A 35 1.06 -4.41 0.61
N GLY A 36 -0.08 -4.44 -0.08
CA GLY A 36 -1.26 -5.22 0.31
C GLY A 36 -1.47 -6.39 -0.63
N PHE A 37 -1.78 -7.56 -0.07
CA PHE A 37 -2.05 -8.77 -0.82
C PHE A 37 -2.94 -9.72 -0.03
N PHE A 38 -3.45 -10.76 -0.68
CA PHE A 38 -4.25 -11.79 -0.01
C PHE A 38 -3.50 -13.10 0.15
N ARG A 39 -3.60 -13.72 1.34
CA ARG A 39 -3.10 -15.07 1.62
C ARG A 39 -4.15 -15.84 2.41
N LYS A 40 -4.55 -17.03 1.93
CA LYS A 40 -5.61 -17.85 2.55
C LYS A 40 -6.89 -17.05 2.85
N ASN A 41 -7.35 -16.23 1.88
CA ASN A 41 -8.50 -15.32 1.99
C ASN A 41 -8.41 -14.22 3.07
N GLN A 42 -7.23 -13.99 3.64
CA GLN A 42 -6.98 -12.88 4.55
C GLN A 42 -6.20 -11.78 3.84
N ALA A 43 -6.59 -10.52 4.06
CA ALA A 43 -5.80 -9.39 3.61
C ALA A 43 -4.60 -9.21 4.55
N LEU A 44 -3.42 -9.12 3.97
CA LEU A 44 -2.18 -8.78 4.66
C LEU A 44 -1.68 -7.47 4.07
N VAL A 45 -1.27 -6.56 4.94
CA VAL A 45 -0.68 -5.27 4.56
C VAL A 45 0.55 -5.07 5.41
N GLU A 46 1.66 -4.82 4.73
CA GLU A 46 2.91 -4.37 5.32
C GLU A 46 3.23 -3.01 4.73
N LYS A 47 3.61 -2.06 5.56
CA LYS A 47 3.87 -0.68 5.17
C LYS A 47 4.90 -0.06 6.10
N SER A 48 5.44 1.09 5.70
CA SER A 48 6.35 1.89 6.52
C SER A 48 6.30 3.35 6.07
N ALA A 49 6.62 4.27 6.98
CA ALA A 49 6.86 5.68 6.68
C ALA A 49 8.29 5.96 6.16
N ASP A 50 9.18 4.96 6.24
CA ASP A 50 10.55 5.08 5.78
C ASP A 50 10.67 5.09 4.27
N ARG A 51 11.79 5.61 3.78
CA ARG A 51 12.09 5.62 2.36
C ARG A 51 12.25 4.21 1.83
N ILE A 52 11.50 3.88 0.79
CA ILE A 52 11.60 2.59 0.09
C ILE A 52 12.96 2.38 -0.58
N TYR A 53 13.62 3.48 -0.99
CA TYR A 53 14.92 3.50 -1.62
C TYR A 53 15.73 4.72 -1.18
N TYR A 54 16.96 4.51 -0.71
CA TYR A 54 17.87 5.57 -0.30
C TYR A 54 19.33 5.13 -0.52
N SER A 55 20.15 6.04 -1.07
CA SER A 55 21.60 5.84 -1.25
C SER A 55 22.02 4.52 -1.90
N GLY A 56 21.28 4.06 -2.92
CA GLY A 56 21.62 2.81 -3.62
C GLY A 56 20.92 1.55 -3.09
N HIS A 57 20.27 1.64 -1.92
CA HIS A 57 19.72 0.49 -1.21
C HIS A 57 18.19 0.57 -1.09
N PHE A 58 17.53 -0.59 -1.19
CA PHE A 58 16.12 -0.73 -0.84
C PHE A 58 15.95 -0.91 0.67
N HIS A 59 14.80 -0.49 1.18
CA HIS A 59 14.37 -0.84 2.53
C HIS A 59 14.33 -2.37 2.71
N ASP A 60 14.90 -2.88 3.80
CA ASP A 60 15.06 -4.33 4.04
C ASP A 60 13.73 -5.09 4.03
N SER A 61 12.72 -4.58 4.76
CA SER A 61 11.38 -5.18 4.78
C SER A 61 10.72 -5.19 3.41
N PHE A 62 10.83 -4.10 2.63
CA PHE A 62 10.31 -4.06 1.26
C PHE A 62 10.99 -5.12 0.38
N GLN A 63 12.33 -5.20 0.43
CA GLN A 63 13.10 -6.14 -0.39
C GLN A 63 12.77 -7.60 -0.03
N ARG A 64 12.66 -7.91 1.27
CA ARG A 64 12.25 -9.24 1.75
C ARG A 64 10.84 -9.56 1.28
N LEU A 65 9.92 -8.62 1.43
CA LEU A 65 8.52 -8.78 1.09
C LEU A 65 8.33 -9.01 -0.42
N ALA A 66 9.01 -8.22 -1.26
CA ALA A 66 8.98 -8.38 -2.71
C ALA A 66 9.35 -9.80 -3.18
N ARG A 67 10.25 -10.49 -2.46
CA ARG A 67 10.65 -11.88 -2.77
C ARG A 67 9.63 -12.93 -2.34
N ILE A 68 8.84 -12.68 -1.29
CA ILE A 68 7.96 -13.68 -0.69
C ILE A 68 6.47 -13.47 -1.02
N VAL A 69 6.09 -12.27 -1.47
CA VAL A 69 4.69 -11.98 -1.83
C VAL A 69 4.32 -12.80 -3.05
N LYS A 70 3.27 -13.59 -2.87
CA LYS A 70 2.64 -14.38 -3.92
C LYS A 70 1.13 -14.36 -3.69
N SER A 71 0.38 -13.77 -4.62
CA SER A 71 -1.07 -13.63 -4.51
C SER A 71 -1.71 -13.42 -5.88
N ARG A 72 -3.03 -13.63 -5.96
CA ARG A 72 -3.85 -13.23 -7.11
C ARG A 72 -4.04 -11.72 -7.21
N ILE A 73 -4.00 -11.03 -6.08
CA ILE A 73 -4.16 -9.58 -6.00
C ILE A 73 -3.03 -9.02 -5.16
N ILE A 74 -2.25 -8.11 -5.75
CA ILE A 74 -1.18 -7.38 -5.08
C ILE A 74 -1.36 -5.91 -5.40
N ILE A 75 -1.34 -5.06 -4.38
CA ILE A 75 -1.36 -3.60 -4.51
C ILE A 75 -0.11 -3.09 -3.80
N CYS A 76 0.73 -2.36 -4.52
CA CYS A 76 1.88 -1.66 -3.95
C CYS A 76 1.69 -0.15 -4.16
N HIS A 77 1.95 0.62 -3.12
CA HIS A 77 1.86 2.06 -3.16
C HIS A 77 3.15 2.67 -2.62
N VAL A 78 3.69 3.62 -3.35
CA VAL A 78 4.82 4.44 -2.91
C VAL A 78 4.29 5.82 -2.60
N ARG A 79 4.49 6.26 -1.36
CA ARG A 79 3.98 7.53 -0.86
C ARG A 79 4.97 8.65 -1.18
N PHE A 80 4.44 9.75 -1.70
CA PHE A 80 5.09 11.04 -1.71
C PHE A 80 4.27 11.98 -0.83
N GLN A 81 4.81 12.44 0.29
CA GLN A 81 4.04 13.19 1.27
C GLN A 81 3.67 14.56 0.69
N THR A 82 2.37 14.76 0.45
CA THR A 82 1.81 16.08 0.11
C THR A 82 0.94 16.66 1.22
N SER A 83 0.56 15.84 2.20
CA SER A 83 -0.26 16.18 3.37
C SER A 83 -0.12 15.12 4.47
N GLY A 84 -0.58 15.45 5.68
CA GLY A 84 -0.51 14.57 6.87
C GLY A 84 0.90 14.48 7.44
N LEU A 85 1.06 13.76 8.56
CA LEU A 85 2.35 13.53 9.19
C LEU A 85 3.15 12.42 8.47
N LEU A 86 4.46 12.33 8.76
CA LEU A 86 5.28 11.19 8.38
C LEU A 86 4.98 10.05 9.35
N ASP A 87 3.93 9.29 9.03
CA ASP A 87 3.49 8.17 9.85
C ASP A 87 2.99 7.03 8.96
N GLU A 88 3.28 5.80 9.38
CA GLU A 88 2.88 4.59 8.67
C GLU A 88 1.36 4.46 8.59
N CYS A 89 0.61 4.98 9.57
CA CYS A 89 -0.84 5.02 9.54
C CYS A 89 -1.38 5.80 8.33
N HIS A 90 -0.59 6.70 7.73
CA HIS A 90 -0.94 7.44 6.52
C HIS A 90 -0.41 6.79 5.22
N ALA A 91 0.42 5.75 5.33
CA ALA A 91 0.85 4.97 4.18
C ALA A 91 -0.28 4.01 3.72
N HIS A 92 -0.48 3.97 2.41
CA HIS A 92 -1.37 3.02 1.74
C HIS A 92 -0.66 1.68 1.51
N PRO A 93 -1.41 0.58 1.37
CA PRO A 93 -2.87 0.51 1.35
C PRO A 93 -3.54 0.47 2.73
N PHE A 94 -4.84 0.74 2.76
CA PHE A 94 -5.72 0.58 3.91
C PHE A 94 -6.51 -0.73 3.83
N VAL A 95 -6.86 -1.30 4.99
CA VAL A 95 -7.68 -2.50 5.10
C VAL A 95 -8.99 -2.19 5.80
N LEU A 96 -10.09 -2.71 5.26
CA LEU A 96 -11.41 -2.59 5.87
C LEU A 96 -12.18 -3.90 5.74
N ARG A 97 -12.78 -4.40 6.82
CA ARG A 97 -13.77 -5.48 6.76
C ARG A 97 -15.16 -4.87 6.68
N PHE A 98 -15.85 -5.08 5.56
CA PHE A 98 -17.18 -4.51 5.31
C PHE A 98 -17.97 -5.40 4.35
N GLY A 99 -19.26 -5.59 4.64
CA GLY A 99 -20.16 -6.39 3.78
C GLY A 99 -19.76 -7.85 3.64
N GLY A 100 -19.15 -8.46 4.67
CA GLY A 100 -18.67 -9.86 4.61
C GLY A 100 -17.35 -10.05 3.86
N HIS A 101 -16.74 -8.99 3.36
CA HIS A 101 -15.49 -9.02 2.61
C HIS A 101 -14.39 -8.22 3.33
N THR A 102 -13.14 -8.55 3.03
CA THR A 102 -11.98 -7.76 3.42
C THR A 102 -11.47 -6.99 2.20
N TRP A 103 -11.45 -5.67 2.31
CA TRP A 103 -11.07 -4.74 1.26
C TRP A 103 -9.65 -4.24 1.49
N ILE A 104 -8.86 -4.16 0.42
CA ILE A 104 -7.58 -3.45 0.38
C ILE A 104 -7.77 -2.26 -0.55
N PHE A 105 -7.47 -1.05 -0.08
CA PHE A 105 -7.69 0.19 -0.81
C PHE A 105 -6.42 1.05 -0.87
N ALA A 106 -6.12 1.60 -2.04
CA ALA A 106 -5.04 2.57 -2.24
C ALA A 106 -5.54 3.70 -3.14
N HIS A 107 -5.06 4.92 -2.88
CA HIS A 107 -5.42 6.12 -3.63
C HIS A 107 -4.17 6.90 -4.02
N ASN A 108 -4.12 7.38 -5.26
CA ASN A 108 -3.08 8.29 -5.75
C ASN A 108 -3.71 9.61 -6.17
N GLY A 109 -3.47 10.66 -5.39
CA GLY A 109 -4.03 11.99 -5.64
C GLY A 109 -4.41 12.71 -4.35
N LYS A 110 -5.17 13.80 -4.49
CA LYS A 110 -5.81 14.51 -3.39
C LYS A 110 -7.31 14.34 -3.49
N ALA A 111 -8.02 14.31 -2.36
CA ALA A 111 -9.47 14.24 -2.30
C ALA A 111 -10.03 15.35 -1.38
N PRO A 112 -9.93 16.64 -1.77
CA PRO A 112 -10.30 17.75 -0.89
C PRO A 112 -11.76 17.70 -0.41
N ALA A 113 -12.66 17.14 -1.21
CA ALA A 113 -14.07 16.96 -0.85
C ALA A 113 -14.30 15.92 0.26
N ILE A 114 -13.35 15.00 0.47
CA ILE A 114 -13.44 13.92 1.46
C ILE A 114 -12.71 14.26 2.75
N GLU A 115 -11.71 15.14 2.72
CA GLU A 115 -10.97 15.56 3.91
C GLU A 115 -11.87 16.11 5.05
N PRO A 116 -12.92 16.92 4.79
CA PRO A 116 -13.83 17.36 5.84
C PRO A 116 -14.96 16.35 6.15
N TYR A 117 -15.03 15.23 5.43
CA TYR A 117 -16.14 14.28 5.58
C TYR A 117 -16.08 13.58 6.94
N GLN A 118 -17.11 13.79 7.75
CA GLN A 118 -17.35 13.02 8.97
C GLN A 118 -18.56 12.10 8.77
N SER A 119 -18.34 10.80 8.94
CA SER A 119 -19.42 9.83 8.83
C SER A 119 -20.44 10.06 9.96
N ARG A 120 -21.70 10.35 9.60
CA ARG A 120 -22.78 10.59 10.56
C ARG A 120 -23.21 9.33 11.31
N VAL A 121 -22.97 8.17 10.72
CA VAL A 121 -23.20 6.85 11.32
C VAL A 121 -21.89 6.08 11.25
N PRO A 122 -21.38 5.49 12.35
CA PRO A 122 -20.24 4.59 12.26
C PRO A 122 -20.62 3.40 11.36
N LEU A 123 -20.00 3.30 10.18
CA LEU A 123 -20.18 2.14 9.30
C LEU A 123 -19.60 0.85 9.92
N LEU A 124 -18.79 1.00 10.96
CA LEU A 124 -18.22 -0.08 11.76
C LEU A 124 -18.62 0.14 13.21
N LYS A 125 -19.15 -0.91 13.86
CA LYS A 125 -19.19 -0.94 15.33
C LYS A 125 -17.75 -0.86 15.83
N LYS A 126 -17.44 0.04 16.77
CA LYS A 126 -16.16 0.02 17.47
C LYS A 126 -15.99 -1.39 18.06
N GLN A 127 -14.89 -2.06 17.70
CA GLN A 127 -14.46 -3.29 18.37
C GLN A 127 -13.95 -2.95 19.76
#